data_AF-A0A8J7AHR6-F1
#
_entry.id   AF-A0A8J7AHR6-F1
#
_cell.length_a   1.000
_cell.length_b   1.000
_cell.length_c   1.000
_cell.angle_alpha   90.00
_cell.angle_beta   90.00
_cell.angle_gamma   90.00
#
_symmetry.space_group_name_H-M   'P 1'
#
loop_
_entity.id
_entity.type
_entity.pdbx_description
1 polymer ?
#
loop_
_entity_poly.entity_id
_entity_poly.type
_entity_poly.pdbx_seq_one_letter_code
_entity_poly.pdbx_strand_id
1 'polypeptide(L)'
;MKHFLSGSRKRITSGLFATSLLFVGACSTPSADSGTGEAAAGGGSGETIRIAIGTQDQVINTAVGGATVRELELLEKHLPTDGKYEGVEYDIQWSSYTSGPPITNKMLADQIDIGLMGDFPAVINLIKFQQEAQDANSIFIGTLAYSPNGAGNAVVVPKGSDATSLADLKGGTVSVPFGSAAHGMVLKALSDAGIDPETDVKLISQAPEVGGSSLRTGQIDAHADFVPFGELFPFRGFAKKIFDGAQTGVPTLHGIVVRSDFAEEHPEIVVAYLEAVLEANQIFREDPEGTSAQIEEWSGIDKEVVYMFLGPSGLQPLDPTIREVQVSALKNSIATLTSLGKIETPVDPEEVTGWIDESYLRQAMEDMGLNYDEVIETAESYQITGEDALTGEEITDPKLAAQYWVQEEEQVTNFASIPNMLQALATLQEEGKAADVMFVHDRENGWKLFAENSYYVSNGDEVSAFLLQSDAQTYATESGGQVTAFRGLQEIYARRPSALVGAL
;
A
#
# COMPACT_ATOMS: atom_id res chain seq x y z
N MET A 1 -58.57 -3.17 3.56
CA MET A 1 -58.99 -1.77 3.76
C MET A 1 -57.77 -0.90 3.50
N LYS A 2 -57.51 -0.42 2.27
CA LYS A 2 -58.02 0.82 1.63
C LYS A 2 -57.86 2.09 2.49
N HIS A 3 -56.83 2.89 2.17
CA HIS A 3 -56.82 4.36 1.92
C HIS A 3 -55.32 4.78 1.86
N PHE A 4 -54.67 5.05 0.71
CA PHE A 4 -54.79 6.10 -0.32
C PHE A 4 -54.60 7.54 0.18
N LEU A 5 -53.52 8.20 -0.30
CA LEU A 5 -53.30 9.63 -0.63
C LEU A 5 -51.76 9.79 -0.89
N SER A 6 -51.23 9.71 -2.13
CA SER A 6 -51.23 10.67 -3.26
C SER A 6 -50.63 12.05 -2.92
N GLY A 7 -49.43 12.32 -3.46
CA GLY A 7 -48.71 13.59 -3.34
C GLY A 7 -47.75 13.85 -4.51
N SER A 8 -48.32 14.10 -5.68
CA SER A 8 -47.86 14.95 -6.80
C SER A 8 -46.35 15.05 -7.15
N ARG A 9 -45.96 14.37 -8.25
CA ARG A 9 -44.80 14.71 -9.09
C ARG A 9 -44.99 16.08 -9.76
N LYS A 10 -44.05 17.02 -9.59
CA LYS A 10 -43.90 18.19 -10.47
C LYS A 10 -42.80 17.93 -11.50
N ARG A 11 -43.21 17.92 -12.77
CA ARG A 11 -42.34 18.03 -13.95
C ARG A 11 -41.80 19.46 -14.01
N ILE A 12 -40.49 19.62 -14.12
CA ILE A 12 -39.86 20.87 -14.54
C ILE A 12 -39.36 20.63 -15.97
N THR A 13 -40.01 21.29 -16.91
CA THR A 13 -39.56 21.49 -18.30
C THR A 13 -39.40 22.98 -18.52
N SER A 14 -38.50 23.34 -19.45
CA SER A 14 -38.10 24.68 -19.91
C SER A 14 -36.83 25.21 -19.22
N GLY A 15 -35.80 25.68 -19.92
CA GLY A 15 -35.61 25.90 -21.35
C GLY A 15 -34.20 26.45 -21.59
N LEU A 16 -33.63 26.15 -22.77
CA LEU A 16 -32.37 26.71 -23.25
C LEU A 16 -32.44 28.25 -23.28
N PHE A 17 -31.43 28.92 -22.71
CA PHE A 17 -31.08 30.29 -23.05
C PHE A 17 -29.59 30.35 -23.35
N ALA A 18 -29.25 30.33 -24.63
CA ALA A 18 -27.93 30.69 -25.13
C ALA A 18 -27.86 32.21 -25.20
N THR A 19 -26.91 32.82 -24.48
CA THR A 19 -26.58 34.24 -24.66
C THR A 19 -25.09 34.35 -24.96
N SER A 20 -24.80 34.45 -26.25
CA SER A 20 -23.53 34.79 -26.84
C SER A 20 -23.28 36.29 -26.69
N LEU A 21 -22.17 36.67 -26.06
CA LEU A 21 -21.67 38.05 -26.03
C LEU A 21 -20.34 38.12 -26.78
N LEU A 22 -20.44 38.67 -27.99
CA LEU A 22 -19.35 39.11 -28.85
C LEU A 22 -18.74 40.38 -28.26
N PHE A 23 -17.44 40.39 -27.95
CA PHE A 23 -16.67 41.62 -27.81
C PHE A 23 -15.90 41.89 -29.10
N VAL A 24 -16.27 43.00 -29.75
CA VAL A 24 -15.67 43.55 -30.96
C VAL A 24 -14.36 44.23 -30.61
N GLY A 25 -13.29 43.86 -31.33
CA GLY A 25 -12.00 44.51 -31.26
C GLY A 25 -12.02 45.92 -31.85
N ALA A 26 -11.29 46.82 -31.20
CA ALA A 26 -10.89 48.09 -31.78
C ALA A 26 -9.36 48.13 -31.86
N CYS A 27 -8.86 48.05 -33.10
CA CYS A 27 -7.47 48.32 -33.45
C CYS A 27 -7.20 49.82 -33.37
N SER A 28 -6.11 50.20 -32.70
CA SER A 28 -5.44 51.47 -32.96
C SER A 28 -3.97 51.38 -32.56
N THR A 29 -3.09 51.60 -33.55
CA THR A 29 -1.65 51.88 -33.42
C THR A 29 -1.33 53.09 -34.32
N PRO A 30 -0.15 53.74 -34.21
CA PRO A 30 0.65 54.04 -33.02
C PRO A 30 0.94 55.56 -32.93
N SER A 31 1.42 56.05 -31.78
CA SER A 31 2.15 57.32 -31.74
C SER A 31 3.32 57.17 -30.78
N ALA A 32 4.51 57.33 -31.35
CA ALA A 32 5.77 57.37 -30.64
C ALA A 32 5.85 58.70 -29.87
N ASP A 33 6.16 58.64 -28.59
CA ASP A 33 6.82 59.74 -27.92
C ASP A 33 7.89 59.20 -26.97
N SER A 34 9.06 59.81 -27.06
CA SER A 34 10.31 59.45 -26.42
C SER A 34 10.40 60.13 -25.06
N GLY A 35 10.53 59.33 -23.99
CA GLY A 35 10.76 59.84 -22.64
C GLY A 35 11.57 58.85 -21.81
N THR A 36 12.87 59.08 -21.69
CA THR A 36 13.78 58.43 -20.75
C THR A 36 13.50 58.90 -19.31
N GLY A 37 13.36 57.97 -18.36
CA GLY A 37 13.39 58.32 -16.93
C GLY A 37 12.87 57.23 -16.00
N GLU A 38 13.80 56.62 -15.25
CA GLU A 38 13.63 55.83 -14.02
C GLU A 38 13.01 54.43 -14.12
N ALA A 39 13.89 53.45 -14.29
CA ALA A 39 13.67 52.10 -13.81
C ALA A 39 13.51 52.12 -12.28
N ALA A 40 12.28 51.99 -11.82
CA ALA A 40 12.02 51.48 -10.48
C ALA A 40 12.46 50.01 -10.46
N ALA A 41 13.58 49.74 -9.80
CA ALA A 41 14.01 48.40 -9.45
C ALA A 41 12.94 47.77 -8.55
N GLY A 42 12.20 46.82 -9.11
CA GLY A 42 11.20 46.02 -8.41
C GLY A 42 11.03 44.71 -9.15
N GLY A 43 11.34 43.61 -8.47
CA GLY A 43 11.16 42.25 -8.95
C GLY A 43 12.47 41.48 -8.99
N GLY A 44 12.86 40.87 -7.86
CA GLY A 44 13.70 39.68 -7.94
C GLY A 44 12.91 38.65 -8.75
N SER A 45 13.40 38.28 -9.92
CA SER A 45 12.86 37.14 -10.64
C SER A 45 13.40 35.89 -9.95
N GLY A 46 12.75 35.47 -8.87
CA GLY A 46 12.97 34.15 -8.31
C GLY A 46 12.61 33.13 -9.39
N GLU A 47 13.54 32.25 -9.71
CA GLU A 47 13.29 31.11 -10.59
C GLU A 47 12.29 30.19 -9.89
N THR A 48 11.26 29.72 -10.61
CA THR A 48 10.30 28.75 -10.08
C THR A 48 10.70 27.36 -10.55
N ILE A 49 11.01 26.47 -9.62
CA ILE A 49 11.30 25.05 -9.91
C ILE A 49 10.05 24.23 -9.61
N ARG A 50 9.57 23.50 -10.62
CA ARG A 50 8.44 22.58 -10.49
C ARG A 50 8.93 21.24 -9.95
N ILE A 51 8.20 20.67 -9.00
CA ILE A 51 8.44 19.32 -8.47
C ILE A 51 7.12 18.55 -8.51
N ALA A 52 6.91 17.71 -9.52
CA ALA A 52 5.68 16.95 -9.69
C ALA A 52 5.84 15.50 -9.24
N ILE A 53 5.03 15.08 -8.26
CA ILE A 53 5.11 13.78 -7.62
C ILE A 53 3.80 13.00 -7.82
N GLY A 54 3.92 11.80 -8.39
CA GLY A 54 2.82 10.87 -8.61
C GLY A 54 2.77 9.78 -7.54
N THR A 55 1.69 9.71 -6.78
CA THR A 55 1.47 8.77 -5.67
C THR A 55 0.23 7.92 -5.88
N GLN A 56 0.01 6.93 -5.01
CA GLN A 56 -1.18 6.09 -4.96
C GLN A 56 -1.76 6.08 -3.54
N ASP A 57 -2.42 7.15 -3.10
CA ASP A 57 -2.73 7.37 -1.67
C ASP A 57 -3.54 6.23 -0.99
N GLN A 58 -4.32 5.46 -1.74
CA GLN A 58 -5.08 4.31 -1.22
C GLN A 58 -4.27 3.00 -1.17
N VAL A 59 -3.05 3.01 -1.69
CA VAL A 59 -2.07 1.91 -1.63
C VAL A 59 -1.13 2.18 -0.47
N ILE A 60 -1.35 1.48 0.64
CA ILE A 60 -0.69 1.83 1.92
C ILE A 60 0.84 1.82 1.82
N ASN A 61 1.42 0.99 0.93
CA ASN A 61 2.86 0.88 0.75
C ASN A 61 3.46 2.17 0.16
N THR A 62 2.63 3.03 -0.44
CA THR A 62 3.03 4.34 -0.93
C THR A 62 2.69 5.48 0.03
N ALA A 63 1.90 5.22 1.09
CA ALA A 63 1.43 6.26 2.00
C ALA A 63 2.60 6.97 2.71
N VAL A 64 3.67 6.26 3.07
CA VAL A 64 4.84 6.83 3.75
C VAL A 64 5.63 7.77 2.83
N GLY A 65 5.81 7.43 1.55
CA GLY A 65 6.49 8.31 0.59
C GLY A 65 5.60 9.32 -0.13
N GLY A 66 4.27 9.13 -0.04
CA GLY A 66 3.26 9.94 -0.69
C GLY A 66 2.53 10.84 0.30
N ALA A 67 1.36 10.39 0.76
CA ALA A 67 0.48 11.16 1.64
C ALA A 67 1.18 11.66 2.91
N THR A 68 2.03 10.86 3.55
CA THR A 68 2.74 11.26 4.78
C THR A 68 3.74 12.38 4.51
N VAL A 69 4.56 12.27 3.46
CA VAL A 69 5.47 13.34 3.04
C VAL A 69 4.71 14.62 2.69
N ARG A 70 3.61 14.48 1.95
CA ARG A 70 2.78 15.60 1.48
C ARG A 70 2.09 16.34 2.62
N GLU A 71 1.34 15.62 3.46
CA GLU A 71 0.44 16.23 4.44
C GLU A 71 1.21 16.73 5.68
N LEU A 72 2.43 16.22 5.92
CA LEU A 72 3.34 16.73 6.95
C LEU A 72 4.37 17.74 6.42
N GLU A 73 4.27 18.13 5.15
CA GLU A 73 5.17 19.12 4.49
C GLU A 73 6.67 18.75 4.65
N LEU A 74 6.99 17.45 4.60
CA LEU A 74 8.35 16.96 4.87
C LEU A 74 9.30 17.28 3.72
N LEU A 75 8.83 17.30 2.48
CA LEU A 75 9.68 17.69 1.35
C LEU A 75 10.07 19.15 1.49
N GLU A 76 9.10 20.03 1.77
CA GLU A 76 9.28 21.46 2.00
C GLU A 76 10.34 21.74 3.06
N LYS A 77 10.35 20.92 4.12
CA LYS A 77 11.35 21.01 5.21
C LYS A 77 12.78 20.73 4.73
N HIS A 78 12.97 19.78 3.82
CA HIS A 78 14.29 19.32 3.35
C HIS A 78 14.77 20.01 2.08
N LEU A 79 13.92 20.75 1.37
CA LEU A 79 14.32 21.42 0.13
C LEU A 79 15.47 22.42 0.36
N PRO A 80 16.48 22.44 -0.52
CA PRO A 80 17.61 23.33 -0.38
C PRO A 80 17.18 24.79 -0.58
N THR A 81 17.81 25.72 0.14
CA THR A 81 17.46 27.16 0.07
C THR A 81 18.67 28.07 -0.14
N ASP A 82 19.86 27.47 -0.30
CA ASP A 82 21.13 28.16 -0.46
C ASP A 82 21.78 27.86 -1.82
N GLY A 83 22.93 28.49 -2.09
CA GLY A 83 23.67 28.27 -3.32
C GLY A 83 22.84 28.61 -4.57
N LYS A 84 22.67 27.63 -5.48
CA LYS A 84 21.87 27.80 -6.70
C LYS A 84 20.36 27.91 -6.44
N TYR A 85 19.92 27.62 -5.22
CA TYR A 85 18.52 27.65 -4.79
C TYR A 85 18.14 28.92 -4.00
N GLU A 86 19.08 29.85 -3.81
CA GLU A 86 18.80 31.11 -3.10
C GLU A 86 17.72 31.92 -3.84
N GLY A 87 16.56 32.10 -3.20
CA GLY A 87 15.44 32.85 -3.77
C GLY A 87 14.61 32.09 -4.82
N VAL A 88 14.81 30.77 -4.94
CA VAL A 88 13.94 29.89 -5.73
C VAL A 88 12.57 29.75 -5.06
N GLU A 89 11.52 29.72 -5.88
CA GLU A 89 10.18 29.30 -5.48
C GLU A 89 9.95 27.86 -5.92
N TYR A 90 9.52 26.98 -5.01
CA TYR A 90 9.20 25.59 -5.33
C TYR A 90 7.69 25.43 -5.57
N ASP A 91 7.32 25.00 -6.77
CA ASP A 91 5.95 24.60 -7.12
C ASP A 91 5.83 23.08 -6.97
N ILE A 92 5.48 22.63 -5.76
CA ILE A 92 5.33 21.21 -5.43
C ILE A 92 3.92 20.76 -5.79
N GLN A 93 3.84 19.81 -6.72
CA GLN A 93 2.59 19.32 -7.28
C GLN A 93 2.40 17.84 -6.97
N TRP A 94 1.39 17.52 -6.18
CA TRP A 94 1.04 16.14 -5.87
C TRP A 94 -0.14 15.68 -6.71
N SER A 95 -0.05 14.48 -7.27
CA SER A 95 -1.17 13.83 -7.95
C SER A 95 -1.30 12.36 -7.57
N SER A 96 -2.50 11.96 -7.15
CA SER A 96 -2.81 10.60 -6.68
C SER A 96 -3.55 9.80 -7.75
N TYR A 97 -3.17 8.54 -7.92
CA TYR A 97 -3.71 7.63 -8.94
C TYR A 97 -4.10 6.28 -8.34
N THR A 98 -5.04 5.60 -9.00
CA THR A 98 -5.55 4.30 -8.55
C THR A 98 -4.59 3.14 -8.83
N SER A 99 -3.54 3.36 -9.65
CA SER A 99 -2.52 2.37 -10.00
C SER A 99 -1.28 3.04 -10.62
N GLY A 100 -0.19 2.28 -10.78
CA GLY A 100 1.06 2.77 -11.38
C GLY A 100 1.03 3.13 -12.88
N PRO A 101 0.32 2.41 -13.79
CA PRO A 101 0.35 2.72 -15.22
C PRO A 101 -0.06 4.16 -15.61
N PRO A 102 -1.07 4.79 -14.95
CA PRO A 102 -1.31 6.23 -15.09
C PRO A 102 -0.10 7.12 -14.77
N ILE A 103 0.62 6.84 -13.68
CA ILE A 103 1.84 7.58 -13.29
C ILE A 103 2.89 7.43 -14.37
N THR A 104 3.11 6.21 -14.88
CA THR A 104 4.04 5.95 -15.99
C THR A 104 3.76 6.83 -17.21
N ASN A 105 2.50 6.88 -17.66
CA ASN A 105 2.14 7.65 -18.84
C ASN A 105 2.33 9.17 -18.63
N LYS A 106 2.17 9.64 -17.39
CA LYS A 106 2.39 11.03 -17.00
C LYS A 106 3.87 11.38 -16.92
N MET A 107 4.70 10.48 -16.40
CA MET A 107 6.16 10.64 -16.42
C MET A 107 6.69 10.71 -17.86
N LEU A 108 6.25 9.82 -18.77
CA LEU A 108 6.63 9.87 -20.19
C LEU A 108 6.23 11.18 -20.87
N ALA A 109 5.13 11.79 -20.41
CA ALA A 109 4.62 13.07 -20.91
C ALA A 109 5.24 14.30 -20.22
N ASP A 110 6.27 14.11 -19.38
CA ASP A 110 6.94 15.18 -18.62
C ASP A 110 5.98 15.92 -17.64
N GLN A 111 4.97 15.19 -17.15
CA GLN A 111 3.97 15.70 -16.22
C GLN A 111 4.18 15.23 -14.78
N ILE A 112 5.09 14.28 -14.56
CA ILE A 112 5.49 13.78 -13.24
C ILE A 112 6.99 13.55 -13.28
N ASP A 113 7.69 14.07 -12.29
CA ASP A 113 9.15 13.98 -12.14
C ASP A 113 9.52 12.76 -11.29
N ILE A 114 8.81 12.56 -10.18
CA ILE A 114 9.00 11.44 -9.24
C ILE A 114 7.71 10.61 -9.15
N GLY A 115 7.80 9.30 -9.35
CA GLY A 115 6.68 8.37 -9.30
C GLY A 115 6.84 7.29 -8.23
N LEU A 116 5.82 7.10 -7.40
CA LEU A 116 5.71 6.01 -6.43
C LEU A 116 4.81 4.90 -7.02
N MET A 117 5.34 3.69 -7.20
CA MET A 117 4.56 2.60 -7.78
C MET A 117 5.10 1.21 -7.42
N GLY A 118 4.28 0.19 -7.66
CA GLY A 118 4.68 -1.21 -7.52
C GLY A 118 5.75 -1.66 -8.52
N ASP A 119 6.37 -2.80 -8.25
CA ASP A 119 7.35 -3.50 -9.10
C ASP A 119 6.94 -3.64 -10.58
N PHE A 120 5.76 -4.18 -10.86
CA PHE A 120 5.27 -4.36 -12.24
C PHE A 120 5.16 -3.04 -13.01
N PRO A 121 4.45 -2.01 -12.51
CA PRO A 121 4.41 -0.72 -13.20
C PRO A 121 5.77 -0.01 -13.24
N ALA A 122 6.67 -0.18 -12.25
CA ALA A 122 8.02 0.39 -12.30
C ALA A 122 8.84 -0.21 -13.45
N VAL A 123 8.78 -1.54 -13.63
CA VAL A 123 9.42 -2.21 -14.78
C VAL A 123 8.79 -1.77 -16.10
N ILE A 124 7.46 -1.67 -16.19
CA ILE A 124 6.79 -1.16 -17.39
C ILE A 124 7.22 0.27 -17.69
N ASN A 125 7.32 1.11 -16.66
CA ASN A 125 7.75 2.49 -16.77
C ASN A 125 9.13 2.58 -17.42
N LEU A 126 10.10 1.85 -16.88
CA LEU A 126 11.42 1.81 -17.47
C LEU A 126 11.40 1.33 -18.92
N ILE A 127 10.74 0.20 -19.20
CA ILE A 127 10.72 -0.37 -20.56
C ILE A 127 10.17 0.64 -21.56
N LYS A 128 9.11 1.37 -21.18
CA LYS A 128 8.56 2.42 -22.02
C LYS A 128 9.51 3.61 -22.18
N PHE A 129 10.22 4.03 -21.14
CA PHE A 129 11.22 5.10 -21.28
C PHE A 129 12.32 4.69 -22.27
N GLN A 130 12.82 3.45 -22.21
CA GLN A 130 13.81 2.96 -23.17
C GLN A 130 13.32 2.92 -24.63
N GLN A 131 12.00 2.73 -24.83
CA GLN A 131 11.41 2.57 -26.16
C GLN A 131 10.85 3.88 -26.74
N GLU A 132 10.29 4.74 -25.89
CA GLU A 132 9.46 5.89 -26.29
C GLU A 132 10.10 7.24 -25.94
N ALA A 133 10.96 7.31 -24.92
CA ALA A 133 11.58 8.57 -24.53
C ALA A 133 12.82 8.88 -25.39
N GLN A 134 13.03 10.15 -25.71
CA GLN A 134 14.16 10.60 -26.55
C GLN A 134 15.33 11.13 -25.72
N ASP A 135 15.03 12.00 -24.75
CA ASP A 135 16.04 12.79 -24.03
C ASP A 135 16.02 12.55 -22.51
N ALA A 136 15.27 11.56 -22.03
CA ALA A 136 15.19 11.21 -20.61
C ALA A 136 15.09 9.69 -20.44
N ASN A 137 15.61 9.19 -19.32
CA ASN A 137 15.41 7.82 -18.83
C ASN A 137 14.57 7.85 -17.55
N SER A 138 14.16 6.68 -17.08
CA SER A 138 13.65 6.49 -15.73
C SER A 138 14.68 5.73 -14.90
N ILE A 139 14.99 6.24 -13.72
CA ILE A 139 15.92 5.61 -12.77
C ILE A 139 15.19 5.25 -11.48
N PHE A 140 15.55 4.12 -10.88
CA PHE A 140 14.96 3.60 -9.66
C PHE A 140 15.87 3.93 -8.48
N ILE A 141 15.38 4.73 -7.51
CA ILE A 141 16.25 5.38 -6.52
C ILE A 141 16.04 4.89 -5.08
N GLY A 142 15.00 4.10 -4.82
CA GLY A 142 14.71 3.58 -3.50
C GLY A 142 13.41 2.80 -3.43
N THR A 143 13.16 2.17 -2.29
CA THR A 143 11.90 1.46 -2.01
C THR A 143 11.07 2.14 -0.93
N LEU A 144 9.88 1.62 -0.67
CA LEU A 144 8.97 2.11 0.35
C LEU A 144 8.58 0.99 1.30
N ALA A 145 7.94 -0.04 0.75
CA ALA A 145 7.59 -1.26 1.45
C ALA A 145 7.59 -2.45 0.48
N TYR A 146 7.72 -3.65 1.02
CA TYR A 146 7.85 -4.86 0.22
C TYR A 146 7.24 -6.08 0.90
N SER A 147 7.04 -7.15 0.13
CA SER A 147 6.76 -8.48 0.65
C SER A 147 7.79 -9.47 0.11
N PRO A 148 8.44 -10.28 0.96
CA PRO A 148 9.46 -11.22 0.51
C PRO A 148 8.91 -12.41 -0.28
N ASN A 149 7.61 -12.69 -0.21
CA ASN A 149 6.98 -13.81 -0.92
C ASN A 149 5.70 -13.43 -1.67
N GLY A 150 5.32 -12.15 -1.66
CA GLY A 150 4.18 -11.61 -2.40
C GLY A 150 2.89 -11.51 -1.59
N ALA A 151 2.94 -11.72 -0.27
CA ALA A 151 1.81 -11.54 0.63
C ALA A 151 1.14 -10.17 0.46
N GLY A 152 -0.16 -10.09 0.73
CA GLY A 152 -0.97 -8.86 0.64
C GLY A 152 -1.50 -8.53 -0.76
N ASN A 153 -0.94 -9.11 -1.83
CA ASN A 153 -1.67 -9.24 -3.09
C ASN A 153 -2.61 -10.44 -2.97
N ALA A 154 -3.85 -10.34 -3.45
CA ALA A 154 -4.83 -11.41 -3.21
C ALA A 154 -5.85 -11.58 -4.33
N VAL A 155 -6.50 -12.75 -4.34
CA VAL A 155 -7.78 -12.94 -5.04
C VAL A 155 -8.89 -13.08 -4.00
N VAL A 156 -9.86 -12.19 -4.07
CA VAL A 156 -11.03 -12.14 -3.19
C VAL A 156 -12.31 -12.40 -3.98
N VAL A 157 -13.27 -13.04 -3.32
CA VAL A 157 -14.62 -13.32 -3.85
C VAL A 157 -15.67 -12.67 -2.92
N PRO A 158 -16.95 -12.53 -3.34
CA PRO A 158 -17.99 -12.07 -2.41
C PRO A 158 -18.05 -12.96 -1.16
N LYS A 159 -18.29 -12.36 0.02
CA LYS A 159 -18.28 -13.09 1.31
C LYS A 159 -19.17 -14.34 1.32
N GLY A 160 -20.30 -14.29 0.62
CA GLY A 160 -21.26 -15.40 0.50
C GLY A 160 -21.00 -16.37 -0.65
N SER A 161 -19.90 -16.22 -1.40
CA SER A 161 -19.54 -17.15 -2.48
C SER A 161 -19.18 -18.53 -1.92
N ASP A 162 -19.44 -19.59 -2.68
CA ASP A 162 -19.00 -20.95 -2.35
C ASP A 162 -17.55 -21.22 -2.78
N ALA A 163 -16.94 -20.35 -3.61
CA ALA A 163 -15.57 -20.51 -4.07
C ALA A 163 -14.58 -20.50 -2.91
N THR A 164 -13.64 -21.44 -2.91
CA THR A 164 -12.58 -21.57 -1.88
C THR A 164 -11.17 -21.66 -2.49
N SER A 165 -11.09 -21.77 -3.81
CA SER A 165 -9.84 -21.90 -4.56
C SER A 165 -9.94 -21.23 -5.92
N LEU A 166 -8.80 -21.02 -6.59
CA LEU A 166 -8.79 -20.49 -7.96
C LEU A 166 -9.49 -21.42 -8.96
N ALA A 167 -9.50 -22.74 -8.70
CA ALA A 167 -10.18 -23.71 -9.56
C ALA A 167 -11.70 -23.49 -9.62
N ASP A 168 -12.28 -22.95 -8.54
CA ASP A 168 -13.71 -22.63 -8.47
C ASP A 168 -14.09 -21.41 -9.33
N LEU A 169 -13.10 -20.67 -9.84
CA LEU A 169 -13.31 -19.50 -10.70
C LEU A 169 -13.44 -19.85 -12.19
N LYS A 170 -13.25 -21.12 -12.59
CA LYS A 170 -13.33 -21.52 -13.99
C LYS A 170 -14.70 -21.17 -14.60
N GLY A 171 -14.69 -20.49 -15.74
CA GLY A 171 -15.85 -19.94 -16.45
C GLY A 171 -16.37 -18.62 -15.87
N GLY A 172 -15.83 -18.16 -14.74
CA GLY A 172 -16.20 -16.93 -14.06
C GLY A 172 -15.48 -15.69 -14.61
N THR A 173 -15.94 -14.52 -14.18
CA THR A 173 -15.34 -13.21 -14.44
C THR A 173 -14.48 -12.79 -13.26
N VAL A 174 -13.18 -12.62 -13.51
CA VAL A 174 -12.20 -12.13 -12.53
C VAL A 174 -11.75 -10.74 -12.95
N SER A 175 -12.00 -9.71 -12.14
CA SER A 175 -11.48 -8.37 -12.44
C SER A 175 -10.15 -8.11 -11.76
N VAL A 176 -9.28 -7.31 -12.38
CA VAL A 176 -7.95 -6.96 -11.86
C VAL A 176 -7.44 -5.69 -12.55
N PRO A 177 -6.70 -4.78 -11.89
CA PRO A 177 -6.12 -3.64 -12.58
C PRO A 177 -5.02 -4.12 -13.55
N PHE A 178 -5.23 -4.03 -14.87
CA PHE A 178 -4.24 -4.54 -15.83
C PHE A 178 -2.91 -3.79 -15.76
N GLY A 179 -1.81 -4.55 -15.84
CA GLY A 179 -0.44 -4.02 -15.75
C GLY A 179 0.02 -3.71 -14.32
N SER A 180 -0.77 -4.05 -13.30
CA SER A 180 -0.38 -3.95 -11.89
C SER A 180 0.31 -5.21 -11.37
N ALA A 181 0.87 -5.13 -10.15
CA ALA A 181 1.40 -6.29 -9.42
C ALA A 181 0.35 -7.41 -9.25
N ALA A 182 -0.91 -7.04 -9.01
CA ALA A 182 -2.02 -7.99 -8.90
C ALA A 182 -2.29 -8.73 -10.20
N HIS A 183 -2.12 -8.06 -11.34
CA HIS A 183 -2.28 -8.69 -12.66
C HIS A 183 -1.18 -9.74 -12.90
N GLY A 184 0.08 -9.42 -12.55
CA GLY A 184 1.17 -10.39 -12.58
C GLY A 184 0.91 -11.59 -11.67
N MET A 185 0.52 -11.31 -10.42
CA MET A 185 0.21 -12.32 -9.41
C MET A 185 -0.91 -13.26 -9.88
N VAL A 186 -2.05 -12.74 -10.35
CA VAL A 186 -3.18 -13.60 -10.75
C VAL A 186 -2.85 -14.45 -11.97
N LEU A 187 -2.08 -13.93 -12.93
CA LEU A 187 -1.66 -14.71 -14.10
C LEU A 187 -0.72 -15.85 -13.71
N LYS A 188 0.26 -15.59 -12.83
CA LYS A 188 1.14 -16.63 -12.28
C LYS A 188 0.33 -17.67 -11.49
N ALA A 189 -0.54 -17.21 -10.61
CA ALA A 189 -1.35 -18.07 -9.75
C ALA A 189 -2.29 -18.99 -10.53
N LEU A 190 -2.94 -18.47 -11.57
CA LEU A 190 -3.76 -19.27 -12.49
C LEU A 190 -2.89 -20.31 -13.24
N SER A 191 -1.74 -19.89 -13.76
CA SER A 191 -0.81 -20.79 -14.45
C SER A 191 -0.32 -21.93 -13.53
N ASP A 192 0.06 -21.62 -12.30
CA ASP A 192 0.50 -22.62 -11.31
C ASP A 192 -0.60 -23.62 -10.96
N ALA A 193 -1.85 -23.16 -10.95
CA ALA A 193 -3.03 -23.99 -10.75
C ALA A 193 -3.46 -24.77 -12.02
N GLY A 194 -2.73 -24.65 -13.13
CA GLY A 194 -3.08 -25.28 -14.41
C GLY A 194 -4.38 -24.73 -15.01
N ILE A 195 -4.66 -23.45 -14.78
CA ILE A 195 -5.82 -22.71 -15.29
C ILE A 195 -5.33 -21.76 -16.38
N ASP A 196 -5.87 -21.89 -17.58
CA ASP A 196 -5.49 -21.00 -18.69
C ASP A 196 -6.19 -19.63 -18.54
N PRO A 197 -5.46 -18.53 -18.30
CA PRO A 197 -6.06 -17.22 -18.09
C PRO A 197 -6.82 -16.67 -19.31
N GLU A 198 -6.57 -17.21 -20.52
CA GLU A 198 -7.22 -16.76 -21.76
C GLU A 198 -8.48 -17.56 -22.09
N THR A 199 -8.61 -18.79 -21.58
CA THR A 199 -9.70 -19.69 -21.98
C THR A 199 -10.54 -20.24 -20.82
N ASP A 200 -9.95 -20.42 -19.65
CA ASP A 200 -10.65 -20.98 -18.48
C ASP A 200 -11.32 -19.90 -17.61
N VAL A 201 -10.95 -18.63 -17.71
CA VAL A 201 -11.56 -17.50 -16.97
C VAL A 201 -11.74 -16.29 -17.88
N LYS A 202 -12.62 -15.36 -17.49
CA LYS A 202 -12.76 -14.06 -18.16
C LYS A 202 -12.10 -12.97 -17.33
N LEU A 203 -10.88 -12.58 -17.70
CA LEU A 203 -10.20 -11.44 -17.09
C LEU A 203 -10.72 -10.10 -17.64
N ILE A 204 -11.02 -9.15 -16.75
CA ILE A 204 -11.40 -7.79 -17.11
C ILE A 204 -10.59 -6.75 -16.31
N SER A 205 -10.33 -5.60 -16.92
CA SER A 205 -9.61 -4.52 -16.24
C SER A 205 -10.57 -3.64 -15.45
N GLN A 206 -10.35 -3.51 -14.14
CA GLN A 206 -11.04 -2.56 -13.27
C GLN A 206 -10.05 -2.00 -12.25
N ALA A 207 -10.14 -0.70 -11.94
CA ALA A 207 -9.44 -0.11 -10.80
C ALA A 207 -9.99 -0.67 -9.47
N PRO A 208 -9.22 -0.63 -8.37
CA PRO A 208 -9.62 -1.22 -7.09
C PRO A 208 -11.01 -0.83 -6.60
N GLU A 209 -11.37 0.45 -6.69
CA GLU A 209 -12.65 0.96 -6.17
C GLU A 209 -13.83 0.44 -7.01
N VAL A 210 -13.62 0.34 -8.33
CA VAL A 210 -14.60 -0.20 -9.28
C VAL A 210 -14.72 -1.72 -9.11
N GLY A 211 -13.60 -2.41 -8.92
CA GLY A 211 -13.53 -3.85 -8.64
C GLY A 211 -14.26 -4.20 -7.35
N GLY A 212 -13.96 -3.50 -6.26
CA GLY A 212 -14.64 -3.66 -4.97
C GLY A 212 -16.15 -3.42 -5.02
N SER A 213 -16.59 -2.38 -5.73
CA SER A 213 -18.03 -2.12 -5.96
C SER A 213 -18.69 -3.23 -6.81
N SER A 214 -18.00 -3.68 -7.86
CA SER A 214 -18.49 -4.76 -8.74
C SER A 214 -18.61 -6.08 -7.98
N LEU A 215 -17.62 -6.39 -7.12
CA LEU A 215 -17.60 -7.57 -6.27
C LEU A 215 -18.78 -7.54 -5.27
N ARG A 216 -18.96 -6.41 -4.59
CA ARG A 216 -20.04 -6.22 -3.60
C ARG A 216 -21.44 -6.38 -4.21
N THR A 217 -21.60 -5.99 -5.47
CA THR A 217 -22.88 -6.06 -6.19
C THR A 217 -23.06 -7.35 -7.01
N GLY A 218 -22.09 -8.27 -6.97
CA GLY A 218 -22.14 -9.54 -7.69
C GLY A 218 -22.04 -9.40 -9.22
N GLN A 219 -21.43 -8.32 -9.71
CA GLN A 219 -21.20 -8.10 -11.15
C GLN A 219 -19.98 -8.89 -11.68
N ILE A 220 -19.12 -9.35 -10.78
CA ILE A 220 -17.94 -10.17 -11.02
C ILE A 220 -17.89 -11.29 -9.98
N ASP A 221 -17.25 -12.40 -10.32
CA ASP A 221 -17.13 -13.57 -9.45
C ASP A 221 -15.95 -13.46 -8.49
N ALA A 222 -14.87 -12.80 -8.92
CA ALA A 222 -13.70 -12.50 -8.11
C ALA A 222 -13.05 -11.18 -8.51
N HIS A 223 -12.29 -10.62 -7.59
CA HIS A 223 -11.38 -9.51 -7.84
C HIS A 223 -9.98 -9.91 -7.38
N ALA A 224 -8.99 -9.84 -8.27
CA ALA A 224 -7.60 -9.90 -7.89
C ALA A 224 -7.06 -8.48 -7.74
N ASP A 225 -6.38 -8.20 -6.65
CA ASP A 225 -5.87 -6.86 -6.36
C ASP A 225 -4.60 -6.88 -5.54
N PHE A 226 -3.95 -5.72 -5.47
CA PHE A 226 -2.74 -5.49 -4.69
C PHE A 226 -3.08 -4.91 -3.32
N VAL A 227 -2.05 -4.77 -2.47
CA VAL A 227 -2.15 -4.18 -1.14
C VAL A 227 -2.84 -2.80 -1.21
N PRO A 228 -3.82 -2.48 -0.34
CA PRO A 228 -4.32 -3.26 0.80
C PRO A 228 -5.58 -4.08 0.51
N PHE A 229 -6.07 -4.11 -0.74
CA PHE A 229 -7.46 -4.45 -1.04
C PHE A 229 -7.82 -5.92 -0.74
N GLY A 230 -6.82 -6.81 -0.78
CA GLY A 230 -6.94 -8.22 -0.38
C GLY A 230 -7.39 -8.43 1.07
N GLU A 231 -6.99 -7.52 1.96
CA GLU A 231 -7.27 -7.54 3.39
C GLU A 231 -8.37 -6.54 3.76
N LEU A 232 -8.41 -5.40 3.08
CA LEU A 232 -9.40 -4.34 3.28
C LEU A 232 -10.82 -4.81 2.97
N PHE A 233 -11.05 -5.56 1.88
CA PHE A 233 -12.40 -5.98 1.51
C PHE A 233 -13.00 -7.04 2.44
N PRO A 234 -12.22 -8.07 2.87
CA PRO A 234 -12.63 -8.93 3.98
C PRO A 234 -12.83 -8.18 5.30
N PHE A 235 -11.94 -7.25 5.65
CA PHE A 235 -12.08 -6.41 6.85
C PHE A 235 -13.39 -5.62 6.85
N ARG A 236 -13.73 -4.98 5.72
CA ARG A 236 -15.03 -4.30 5.51
C ARG A 236 -16.23 -5.25 5.36
N GLY A 237 -16.01 -6.56 5.50
CA GLY A 237 -17.04 -7.56 5.69
C GLY A 237 -17.86 -7.96 4.46
N PHE A 238 -17.45 -7.57 3.24
CA PHE A 238 -18.20 -7.90 2.02
C PHE A 238 -17.48 -8.89 1.09
N ALA A 239 -16.21 -9.18 1.33
CA ALA A 239 -15.43 -10.15 0.58
C ALA A 239 -14.86 -11.25 1.49
N LYS A 240 -14.31 -12.29 0.87
CA LYS A 240 -13.44 -13.28 1.51
C LYS A 240 -12.24 -13.56 0.59
N LYS A 241 -11.06 -13.73 1.17
CA LYS A 241 -9.83 -14.07 0.46
C LYS A 241 -9.79 -15.58 0.18
N ILE A 242 -9.52 -15.96 -1.08
CA ILE A 242 -9.38 -17.36 -1.50
C ILE A 242 -7.98 -17.68 -2.03
N PHE A 243 -7.17 -16.65 -2.26
CA PHE A 243 -5.79 -16.78 -2.67
C PHE A 243 -5.00 -15.61 -2.08
N ASP A 244 -3.85 -15.91 -1.52
CA ASP A 244 -2.86 -14.93 -1.09
C ASP A 244 -1.60 -15.05 -1.94
N GLY A 245 -1.02 -13.92 -2.33
CA GLY A 245 0.18 -13.82 -3.16
C GLY A 245 1.38 -14.53 -2.55
N ALA A 246 1.43 -14.70 -1.22
CA ALA A 246 2.41 -15.54 -0.52
C ALA A 246 2.53 -16.95 -1.12
N GLN A 247 1.43 -17.50 -1.65
CA GLN A 247 1.40 -18.84 -2.27
C GLN A 247 2.18 -18.90 -3.60
N THR A 248 2.48 -17.76 -4.23
CA THR A 248 3.33 -17.70 -5.42
C THR A 248 4.81 -17.82 -5.09
N GLY A 249 5.21 -17.45 -3.87
CA GLY A 249 6.60 -17.35 -3.45
C GLY A 249 7.40 -16.26 -4.19
N VAL A 250 6.72 -15.31 -4.84
CA VAL A 250 7.36 -14.26 -5.64
C VAL A 250 7.39 -12.96 -4.84
N PRO A 251 8.56 -12.38 -4.54
CA PRO A 251 8.64 -11.11 -3.81
C PRO A 251 8.00 -9.98 -4.62
N THR A 252 7.44 -9.00 -3.90
CA THR A 252 6.84 -7.78 -4.47
C THR A 252 7.38 -6.56 -3.74
N LEU A 253 7.39 -5.39 -4.38
CA LEU A 253 7.77 -4.13 -3.75
C LEU A 253 6.94 -2.96 -4.26
N HIS A 254 6.96 -1.86 -3.51
CA HIS A 254 6.69 -0.52 -4.01
C HIS A 254 7.95 0.31 -3.89
N GLY A 255 8.23 1.12 -4.90
CA GLY A 255 9.43 1.92 -4.94
C GLY A 255 9.25 3.23 -5.69
N ILE A 256 10.38 3.90 -5.84
CA ILE A 256 10.48 5.28 -6.26
C ILE A 256 11.26 5.31 -7.58
N VAL A 257 10.62 5.82 -8.61
CA VAL A 257 11.27 6.11 -9.89
C VAL A 257 11.32 7.62 -10.11
N VAL A 258 12.38 8.12 -10.73
CA VAL A 258 12.53 9.53 -11.08
C VAL A 258 12.97 9.66 -12.54
N ARG A 259 12.53 10.72 -13.21
CA ARG A 259 13.04 11.06 -14.54
C ARG A 259 14.51 11.47 -14.42
N SER A 260 15.37 10.91 -15.26
CA SER A 260 16.81 11.13 -15.16
C SER A 260 17.22 12.57 -15.44
N ASP A 261 16.54 13.26 -16.36
CA ASP A 261 16.79 14.67 -16.66
C ASP A 261 16.51 15.58 -15.46
N PHE A 262 15.39 15.34 -14.76
CA PHE A 262 15.09 16.03 -13.51
C PHE A 262 16.14 15.75 -12.43
N ALA A 263 16.54 14.49 -12.28
CA ALA A 263 17.55 14.09 -11.29
C ALA A 263 18.95 14.68 -11.61
N GLU A 264 19.30 14.80 -12.89
CA GLU A 264 20.56 15.43 -13.34
C GLU A 264 20.56 16.95 -13.13
N GLU A 265 19.42 17.62 -13.36
CA GLU A 265 19.29 19.07 -13.20
C GLU A 265 19.18 19.48 -11.72
N HIS A 266 18.44 18.70 -10.93
CA HIS A 266 18.09 18.98 -9.54
C HIS A 266 18.42 17.81 -8.58
N PRO A 267 19.66 17.32 -8.54
CA PRO A 267 20.02 16.17 -7.71
C PRO A 267 19.76 16.41 -6.21
N GLU A 268 19.95 17.64 -5.73
CA GLU A 268 19.71 18.02 -4.33
C GLU A 268 18.21 17.96 -3.96
N ILE A 269 17.30 18.17 -4.91
CA ILE A 269 15.85 18.02 -4.69
C ILE A 269 15.49 16.53 -4.59
N VAL A 270 16.12 15.67 -5.38
CA VAL A 270 15.92 14.22 -5.30
C VAL A 270 16.41 13.67 -3.97
N VAL A 271 17.57 14.15 -3.48
CA VAL A 271 18.08 13.84 -2.13
C VAL A 271 17.09 14.33 -1.06
N ALA A 272 16.64 15.58 -1.12
CA ALA A 272 15.67 16.15 -0.17
C ALA A 272 14.36 15.34 -0.11
N TYR A 273 13.89 14.84 -1.25
CA TYR A 273 12.73 13.95 -1.29
C TYR A 273 12.98 12.63 -0.57
N LEU A 274 14.15 12.01 -0.75
CA LEU A 274 14.50 10.78 -0.04
C LEU A 274 14.71 11.01 1.46
N GLU A 275 15.23 12.16 1.88
CA GLU A 275 15.29 12.57 3.29
C GLU A 275 13.87 12.68 3.89
N ALA A 276 12.94 13.27 3.15
CA ALA A 276 11.54 13.34 3.56
C ALA A 276 10.90 11.95 3.71
N VAL A 277 11.21 11.01 2.80
CA VAL A 277 10.76 9.61 2.91
C VAL A 277 11.37 8.93 4.14
N LEU A 278 12.66 9.12 4.40
CA LEU A 278 13.36 8.55 5.56
C LEU A 278 12.77 9.08 6.88
N GLU A 279 12.48 10.38 6.95
CA GLU A 279 11.80 10.99 8.11
C GLU A 279 10.37 10.46 8.27
N ALA A 280 9.60 10.34 7.19
CA ALA A 280 8.25 9.76 7.25
C ALA A 280 8.26 8.31 7.78
N ASN A 281 9.29 7.53 7.42
CA ASN A 281 9.50 6.19 7.96
C ASN A 281 9.77 6.23 9.47
N GLN A 282 10.58 7.18 9.94
CA GLN A 282 10.85 7.35 11.37
C GLN A 282 9.57 7.74 12.14
N ILE A 283 8.80 8.70 11.63
CA ILE A 283 7.53 9.14 12.24
C ILE A 283 6.58 7.95 12.39
N PHE A 284 6.42 7.13 11.34
CA PHE A 284 5.56 5.96 11.41
C PHE A 284 6.04 4.93 12.46
N ARG A 285 7.36 4.72 12.59
CA ARG A 285 7.91 3.79 13.58
C ARG A 285 7.78 4.29 15.02
N GLU A 286 7.84 5.60 15.23
CA GLU A 286 7.73 6.21 16.56
C GLU A 286 6.28 6.27 17.07
N ASP A 287 5.32 6.48 16.19
CA ASP A 287 3.88 6.53 16.51
C ASP A 287 3.05 5.78 15.45
N PRO A 288 3.09 4.43 15.42
CA PRO A 288 2.41 3.68 14.37
C PRO A 288 0.89 3.76 14.46
N GLU A 289 0.32 3.82 15.67
CA GLU A 289 -1.12 3.98 15.87
C GLU A 289 -1.61 5.36 15.41
N GLY A 290 -0.93 6.44 15.85
CA GLY A 290 -1.30 7.81 15.49
C GLY A 290 -1.06 8.11 14.01
N THR A 291 0.04 7.63 13.44
CA THR A 291 0.31 7.78 12.01
C THR A 291 -0.68 6.96 11.15
N SER A 292 -1.11 5.78 11.63
CA SER A 292 -2.17 5.01 10.95
C SER A 292 -3.50 5.76 10.94
N ALA A 293 -3.86 6.45 12.04
CA ALA A 293 -5.06 7.28 12.10
C ALA A 293 -4.99 8.50 11.16
N GLN A 294 -3.83 9.13 11.03
CA GLN A 294 -3.62 10.22 10.08
C GLN A 294 -3.74 9.73 8.62
N ILE A 295 -3.13 8.60 8.29
CA ILE A 295 -3.24 8.01 6.94
C ILE A 295 -4.68 7.63 6.63
N GLU A 296 -5.47 7.18 7.61
CA GLU A 296 -6.91 6.96 7.43
C GLU A 296 -7.64 8.24 7.02
N GLU A 297 -7.37 9.37 7.69
CA GLU A 297 -7.95 10.67 7.35
C GLU A 297 -7.60 11.09 5.91
N TRP A 298 -6.36 10.88 5.48
CA TRP A 298 -5.88 11.32 4.17
C TRP A 298 -6.28 10.40 3.02
N SER A 299 -6.33 9.08 3.25
CA SER A 299 -6.53 8.07 2.20
C SER A 299 -7.92 7.42 2.19
N GLY A 300 -8.62 7.46 3.32
CA GLY A 300 -9.85 6.69 3.55
C GLY A 300 -9.64 5.18 3.69
N ILE A 301 -8.40 4.73 3.91
CA ILE A 301 -8.09 3.34 4.28
C ILE A 301 -8.13 3.22 5.81
N ASP A 302 -8.91 2.26 6.31
CA ASP A 302 -9.15 2.09 7.74
C ASP A 302 -7.82 1.96 8.51
N LYS A 303 -7.67 2.67 9.63
CA LYS A 303 -6.40 2.73 10.38
C LYS A 303 -5.91 1.36 10.84
N GLU A 304 -6.83 0.44 11.12
CA GLU A 304 -6.52 -0.94 11.49
C GLU A 304 -5.83 -1.69 10.35
N VAL A 305 -6.20 -1.38 9.10
CA VAL A 305 -5.58 -1.96 7.90
C VAL A 305 -4.21 -1.36 7.68
N VAL A 306 -4.05 -0.04 7.83
CA VAL A 306 -2.74 0.62 7.76
C VAL A 306 -1.79 0.02 8.80
N TYR A 307 -2.25 -0.08 10.05
CA TYR A 307 -1.48 -0.63 11.17
C TYR A 307 -1.12 -2.11 10.98
N MET A 308 -2.04 -2.92 10.43
CA MET A 308 -1.79 -4.33 10.13
C MET A 308 -0.65 -4.49 9.11
N PHE A 309 -0.62 -3.63 8.10
CA PHE A 309 0.39 -3.68 7.07
C PHE A 309 1.74 -3.10 7.49
N LEU A 310 1.75 -1.91 8.09
CA LEU A 310 2.96 -1.11 8.26
C LEU A 310 3.41 -0.96 9.72
N GLY A 311 2.57 -1.35 10.70
CA GLY A 311 2.90 -1.30 12.12
C GLY A 311 4.00 -2.29 12.52
N PRO A 312 4.32 -2.38 13.83
CA PRO A 312 5.30 -3.35 14.32
C PRO A 312 4.89 -4.77 13.90
N SER A 313 5.84 -5.57 13.42
CA SER A 313 5.58 -6.89 12.82
C SER A 313 4.63 -6.86 11.61
N GLY A 314 4.47 -5.72 10.95
CA GLY A 314 3.52 -5.54 9.84
C GLY A 314 3.73 -6.49 8.67
N LEU A 315 2.66 -6.75 7.92
CA LEU A 315 2.70 -7.64 6.75
C LEU A 315 3.60 -7.10 5.60
N GLN A 316 3.87 -5.80 5.56
CA GLN A 316 4.71 -5.13 4.57
C GLN A 316 5.77 -4.29 5.27
N PRO A 317 6.97 -4.85 5.53
CA PRO A 317 8.05 -4.09 6.15
C PRO A 317 8.37 -2.82 5.37
N LEU A 318 8.45 -1.71 6.11
CA LEU A 318 8.94 -0.43 5.62
C LEU A 318 10.46 -0.49 5.54
N ASP A 319 10.99 -0.43 4.32
CA ASP A 319 12.42 -0.53 4.04
C ASP A 319 12.72 0.33 2.80
N PRO A 320 13.41 1.47 2.95
CA PRO A 320 13.77 2.31 1.81
C PRO A 320 14.97 1.77 1.02
N THR A 321 15.68 0.77 1.54
CA THR A 321 16.90 0.23 0.96
C THR A 321 16.64 -0.76 -0.16
N ILE A 322 17.57 -0.85 -1.09
CA ILE A 322 17.52 -1.80 -2.19
C ILE A 322 18.44 -2.98 -1.84
N ARG A 323 17.83 -4.15 -1.61
CA ARG A 323 18.53 -5.41 -1.30
C ARG A 323 18.18 -6.48 -2.32
N GLU A 324 18.73 -7.68 -2.14
CA GLU A 324 18.52 -8.80 -3.06
C GLU A 324 17.03 -9.15 -3.24
N VAL A 325 16.21 -9.00 -2.19
CA VAL A 325 14.77 -9.28 -2.28
C VAL A 325 14.04 -8.28 -3.18
N GLN A 326 14.41 -6.99 -3.13
CA GLN A 326 13.87 -5.95 -3.99
C GLN A 326 14.33 -6.14 -5.45
N VAL A 327 15.62 -6.39 -5.66
CA VAL A 327 16.18 -6.69 -6.99
C VAL A 327 15.50 -7.94 -7.57
N SER A 328 15.31 -8.98 -6.76
CA SER A 328 14.59 -10.19 -7.16
C SER A 328 13.14 -9.92 -7.57
N ALA A 329 12.42 -9.04 -6.87
CA ALA A 329 11.06 -8.66 -7.24
C ALA A 329 11.00 -8.00 -8.63
N LEU A 330 11.92 -7.09 -8.92
CA LEU A 330 12.02 -6.43 -10.23
C LEU A 330 12.41 -7.43 -11.34
N LYS A 331 13.39 -8.31 -11.09
CA LYS A 331 13.78 -9.38 -12.03
C LYS A 331 12.60 -10.30 -12.36
N ASN A 332 11.87 -10.73 -11.33
CA ASN A 332 10.69 -11.57 -11.50
C ASN A 332 9.57 -10.86 -12.26
N SER A 333 9.38 -9.56 -12.04
CA SER A 333 8.43 -8.74 -12.79
C SER A 333 8.76 -8.73 -14.29
N ILE A 334 10.03 -8.51 -14.66
CA ILE A 334 10.50 -8.55 -16.06
C ILE A 334 10.25 -9.94 -16.67
N ALA A 335 10.67 -11.00 -15.97
CA ALA A 335 10.51 -12.38 -16.44
C ALA A 335 9.03 -12.77 -16.63
N THR A 336 8.17 -12.33 -15.71
CA THR A 336 6.72 -12.57 -15.77
C THR A 336 6.09 -11.82 -16.93
N LEU A 337 6.35 -10.52 -17.08
CA LEU A 337 5.83 -9.73 -18.19
C LEU A 337 6.30 -10.25 -19.55
N THR A 338 7.53 -10.74 -19.64
CA THR A 338 8.09 -11.37 -20.85
C THR A 338 7.39 -12.68 -21.17
N SER A 339 7.22 -13.57 -20.19
CA SER A 339 6.57 -14.88 -20.41
C SER A 339 5.10 -14.75 -20.80
N LEU A 340 4.43 -13.70 -20.33
CA LEU A 340 3.05 -13.36 -20.66
C LEU A 340 2.91 -12.62 -22.01
N GLY A 341 4.01 -12.36 -22.72
CA GLY A 341 4.01 -11.62 -23.99
C GLY A 341 3.51 -10.18 -23.85
N LYS A 342 3.67 -9.57 -22.66
CA LYS A 342 3.24 -8.18 -22.38
C LYS A 342 4.33 -7.15 -22.65
N ILE A 343 5.54 -7.60 -22.96
CA ILE A 343 6.63 -6.77 -23.45
C ILE A 343 7.00 -7.25 -24.86
N GLU A 344 6.93 -6.38 -25.86
CA GLU A 344 7.19 -6.73 -27.26
C GLU A 344 8.68 -6.99 -27.54
N THR A 345 9.57 -6.26 -26.85
CA THR A 345 11.02 -6.42 -26.93
C THR A 345 11.51 -7.00 -25.60
N PRO A 346 11.89 -8.30 -25.54
CA PRO A 346 12.37 -8.91 -24.31
C PRO A 346 13.51 -8.10 -23.70
N VAL A 347 13.42 -7.83 -22.39
CA VAL A 347 14.48 -7.21 -21.60
C VAL A 347 15.11 -8.29 -20.74
N ASP A 348 16.44 -8.36 -20.70
CA ASP A 348 17.13 -9.29 -19.81
C ASP A 348 16.89 -8.86 -18.36
N PRO A 349 16.32 -9.71 -17.49
CA PRO A 349 16.12 -9.37 -16.08
C PRO A 349 17.39 -8.87 -15.38
N GLU A 350 18.58 -9.32 -15.81
CA GLU A 350 19.85 -8.86 -15.23
C GLU A 350 20.14 -7.37 -15.50
N GLU A 351 19.56 -6.78 -16.54
CA GLU A 351 19.71 -5.37 -16.86
C GLU A 351 19.11 -4.44 -15.79
N VAL A 352 18.23 -4.95 -14.91
CA VAL A 352 17.60 -4.15 -13.84
C VAL A 352 18.60 -3.44 -12.94
N THR A 353 19.76 -4.06 -12.74
CA THR A 353 20.83 -3.53 -11.89
C THR A 353 21.42 -2.23 -12.45
N GLY A 354 21.38 -2.04 -13.77
CA GLY A 354 21.84 -0.81 -14.40
C GLY A 354 20.86 0.36 -14.29
N TRP A 355 19.65 0.12 -13.77
CA TRP A 355 18.60 1.13 -13.62
C TRP A 355 18.47 1.65 -12.18
N ILE A 356 19.07 0.93 -11.25
CA ILE A 356 19.11 1.27 -9.84
C ILE A 356 20.22 2.30 -9.64
N ASP A 357 19.86 3.44 -9.08
CA ASP A 357 20.80 4.47 -8.64
C ASP A 357 20.59 4.78 -7.16
N GLU A 358 21.28 4.04 -6.31
CA GLU A 358 21.26 4.23 -4.86
C GLU A 358 22.08 5.45 -4.40
N SER A 359 22.76 6.17 -5.29
CA SER A 359 23.64 7.28 -4.87
C SER A 359 22.86 8.39 -4.15
N TYR A 360 21.64 8.70 -4.61
CA TYR A 360 20.75 9.67 -3.97
C TYR A 360 20.30 9.21 -2.57
N LEU A 361 19.92 7.94 -2.42
CA LEU A 361 19.51 7.39 -1.12
C LEU A 361 20.68 7.37 -0.12
N ARG A 362 21.88 7.01 -0.61
CA ARG A 362 23.09 7.01 0.22
C ARG A 362 23.47 8.42 0.66
N GLN A 363 23.33 9.41 -0.22
CA GLN A 363 23.56 10.81 0.12
C GLN A 363 22.54 11.30 1.16
N ALA A 364 21.25 11.03 0.98
CA ALA A 364 20.21 11.38 1.94
C ALA A 364 20.46 10.75 3.33
N MET A 365 20.90 9.49 3.37
CA MET A 365 21.29 8.85 4.62
C MET A 365 22.52 9.52 5.25
N GLU A 366 23.54 9.86 4.46
CA GLU A 366 24.73 10.55 4.97
C GLU A 366 24.37 11.91 5.58
N ASP A 367 23.53 12.69 4.90
CA ASP A 367 23.10 14.03 5.34
C ASP A 367 22.25 13.96 6.63
N MET A 368 21.43 12.91 6.77
CA MET A 368 20.67 12.63 8.00
C MET A 368 21.49 11.93 9.09
N GLY A 369 22.76 11.58 8.84
CA GLY A 369 23.62 10.85 9.79
C GLY A 369 23.19 9.40 10.03
N LEU A 370 22.48 8.80 9.07
CA LEU A 370 22.01 7.42 9.09
C LEU A 370 23.03 6.48 8.43
N ASN A 371 23.13 5.26 8.95
CA ASN A 371 23.93 4.20 8.34
C ASN A 371 23.04 3.22 7.55
N TYR A 372 23.44 2.88 6.33
CA TYR A 372 22.68 2.00 5.44
C TYR A 372 22.37 0.63 6.08
N ASP A 373 23.34 0.00 6.74
CA ASP A 373 23.16 -1.31 7.37
C ASP A 373 22.29 -1.21 8.63
N GLU A 374 22.39 -0.10 9.39
CA GLU A 374 21.52 0.14 10.55
C GLU A 374 20.06 0.38 10.14
N VAL A 375 19.81 1.00 8.98
CA VAL A 375 18.45 1.16 8.43
C VAL A 375 17.86 -0.21 8.07
N ILE A 376 18.66 -1.12 7.50
CA ILE A 376 18.24 -2.50 7.23
C ILE A 376 17.90 -3.22 8.54
N GLU A 377 18.79 -3.15 9.53
CA GLU A 377 18.57 -3.80 10.84
C GLU A 377 17.33 -3.23 11.54
N THR A 378 17.09 -1.92 11.44
CA THR A 378 15.89 -1.28 11.97
C THR A 378 14.62 -1.78 11.30
N ALA A 379 14.63 -1.95 9.98
CA ALA A 379 13.49 -2.51 9.25
C ALA A 379 13.21 -3.97 9.62
N GLU A 380 14.25 -4.79 9.78
CA GLU A 380 14.14 -6.22 10.12
C GLU A 380 13.74 -6.47 11.59
N SER A 381 14.14 -5.58 12.48
CA SER A 381 13.86 -5.67 13.92
C SER A 381 12.57 -4.97 14.35
N TYR A 382 11.84 -4.35 13.42
CA TYR A 382 10.59 -3.64 13.72
C TYR A 382 9.45 -4.62 14.02
N GLN A 383 9.43 -5.11 15.26
CA GLN A 383 8.51 -6.13 15.75
C GLN A 383 7.73 -5.62 16.96
N ILE A 384 6.60 -6.26 17.24
CA ILE A 384 5.84 -6.01 18.48
C ILE A 384 6.75 -6.25 19.71
N THR A 385 6.70 -5.32 20.65
CA THR A 385 7.42 -5.35 21.93
C THR A 385 6.50 -4.94 23.08
N GLY A 386 7.01 -4.98 24.31
CA GLY A 386 6.29 -4.55 25.51
C GLY A 386 5.91 -5.71 26.44
N GLU A 387 4.91 -5.47 27.28
CA GLU A 387 4.43 -6.43 28.28
C GLU A 387 3.04 -6.97 27.88
N ASP A 388 2.76 -8.20 28.28
CA ASP A 388 1.45 -8.81 28.19
C ASP A 388 0.48 -8.10 29.15
N ALA A 389 -0.60 -7.52 28.61
CA ALA A 389 -1.54 -6.74 29.40
C ALA A 389 -2.33 -7.56 30.44
N LEU A 390 -2.35 -8.89 30.33
CA LEU A 390 -3.02 -9.79 31.28
C LEU A 390 -2.06 -10.24 32.39
N THR A 391 -0.81 -10.61 32.06
CA THR A 391 0.15 -11.20 33.01
C THR A 391 1.20 -10.23 33.52
N GLY A 392 1.48 -9.15 32.80
CA GLY A 392 2.59 -8.22 33.05
C GLY A 392 3.97 -8.79 32.67
N GLU A 393 4.03 -9.93 31.99
CA GLU A 393 5.28 -10.53 31.54
C GLU A 393 5.75 -9.92 30.22
N GLU A 394 7.06 -9.85 30.00
CA GLU A 394 7.65 -9.34 28.75
C GLU A 394 7.30 -10.24 27.56
N ILE A 395 6.97 -9.62 26.42
CA ILE A 395 6.75 -10.32 25.15
C ILE A 395 8.10 -10.75 24.59
N THR A 396 8.38 -12.05 24.68
CA THR A 396 9.67 -12.64 24.26
C THR A 396 9.62 -13.34 22.90
N ASP A 397 8.44 -13.74 22.43
CA ASP A 397 8.22 -14.31 21.09
C ASP A 397 7.12 -13.53 20.35
N PRO A 398 7.50 -12.53 19.53
CA PRO A 398 6.57 -11.76 18.71
C PRO A 398 5.66 -12.60 17.81
N LYS A 399 6.05 -13.83 17.43
CA LYS A 399 5.25 -14.70 16.56
C LYS A 399 4.08 -15.36 17.30
N LEU A 400 4.13 -15.41 18.63
CA LEU A 400 3.01 -15.89 19.46
C LEU A 400 2.15 -14.74 19.97
N ALA A 401 2.66 -13.52 19.91
CA ALA A 401 1.98 -12.34 20.39
C ALA A 401 0.65 -12.10 19.68
N ALA A 402 -0.25 -11.42 20.38
CA ALA A 402 -1.56 -11.04 19.87
C ALA A 402 -1.91 -9.65 20.38
N GLN A 403 -2.82 -8.97 19.68
CA GLN A 403 -3.26 -7.63 20.05
C GLN A 403 -4.75 -7.49 19.85
N TYR A 404 -5.39 -6.64 20.63
CA TYR A 404 -6.69 -6.09 20.24
C TYR A 404 -6.66 -4.57 20.25
N TRP A 405 -7.52 -3.97 19.44
CA TRP A 405 -7.79 -2.54 19.45
C TRP A 405 -9.25 -2.31 19.83
N VAL A 406 -9.48 -1.54 20.89
CA VAL A 406 -10.82 -1.17 21.37
C VAL A 406 -11.26 0.14 20.73
N GLN A 407 -12.55 0.25 20.46
CA GLN A 407 -13.16 1.46 19.91
C GLN A 407 -12.85 2.69 20.77
N GLU A 408 -12.48 3.79 20.12
CA GLU A 408 -12.12 5.08 20.73
C GLU A 408 -10.84 5.07 21.58
N GLU A 409 -10.16 3.93 21.73
CA GLU A 409 -8.84 3.88 22.36
C GLU A 409 -7.75 4.20 21.33
N GLU A 410 -6.79 5.04 21.70
CA GLU A 410 -5.72 5.48 20.79
C GLU A 410 -4.66 4.40 20.58
N GLN A 411 -4.53 3.47 21.52
CA GLN A 411 -3.44 2.51 21.58
C GLN A 411 -3.97 1.07 21.50
N VAL A 412 -3.22 0.21 20.82
CA VAL A 412 -3.50 -1.23 20.85
C VAL A 412 -3.05 -1.83 22.17
N THR A 413 -3.73 -2.89 22.60
CA THR A 413 -3.35 -3.66 23.79
C THR A 413 -2.59 -4.91 23.36
N ASN A 414 -1.40 -5.12 23.93
CA ASN A 414 -0.51 -6.22 23.58
C ASN A 414 -0.64 -7.42 24.53
N PHE A 415 -0.47 -8.62 23.99
CA PHE A 415 -0.45 -9.88 24.71
C PHE A 415 0.69 -10.74 24.20
N ALA A 416 1.38 -11.45 25.08
CA ALA A 416 2.43 -12.40 24.74
C ALA A 416 1.87 -13.66 24.05
N SER A 417 0.56 -13.91 24.13
CA SER A 417 -0.06 -15.07 23.48
C SER A 417 -1.51 -14.84 23.05
N ILE A 418 -1.94 -15.56 22.00
CA ILE A 418 -3.36 -15.62 21.57
C ILE A 418 -4.29 -16.06 22.74
N PRO A 419 -3.97 -17.11 23.53
CA PRO A 419 -4.73 -17.45 24.74
C PRO A 419 -4.93 -16.29 25.72
N ASN A 420 -3.88 -15.52 26.01
CA ASN A 420 -3.96 -14.39 26.95
C ASN A 420 -4.88 -13.28 26.41
N MET A 421 -4.74 -12.94 25.12
CA MET A 421 -5.65 -12.01 24.45
C MET A 421 -7.10 -12.47 24.53
N LEU A 422 -7.38 -13.75 24.25
CA LEU A 422 -8.74 -14.29 24.27
C LEU A 422 -9.35 -14.32 25.69
N GLN A 423 -8.53 -14.53 26.73
CA GLN A 423 -8.97 -14.45 28.12
C GLN A 423 -9.26 -13.00 28.53
N ALA A 424 -8.40 -12.05 28.14
CA ALA A 424 -8.61 -10.63 28.37
C ALA A 424 -9.86 -10.12 27.61
N LEU A 425 -10.07 -10.59 26.38
CA LEU A 425 -11.26 -10.27 25.57
C LEU A 425 -12.56 -10.69 26.27
N ALA A 426 -12.59 -11.85 26.93
CA ALA A 426 -13.76 -12.29 27.69
C ALA A 426 -14.07 -11.33 28.85
N THR A 427 -13.04 -10.84 29.54
CA THR A 427 -13.18 -9.85 30.62
C THR A 427 -13.68 -8.51 30.08
N LEU A 428 -13.11 -8.03 28.95
CA LEU A 428 -13.54 -6.82 28.26
C LEU A 428 -15.03 -6.87 27.88
N GLN A 429 -15.50 -8.04 27.43
CA GLN A 429 -16.92 -8.27 27.09
C GLN A 429 -17.83 -8.26 28.32
N GLU A 430 -17.38 -8.78 29.47
CA GLU A 430 -18.13 -8.70 30.74
C GLU A 430 -18.29 -7.25 31.23
N GLU A 431 -17.32 -6.39 30.92
CA GLU A 431 -17.37 -4.94 31.17
C GLU A 431 -18.27 -4.17 30.18
N GLY A 432 -18.84 -4.85 29.19
CA GLY A 432 -19.69 -4.25 28.17
C GLY A 432 -18.91 -3.49 27.08
N LYS A 433 -17.60 -3.69 27.00
CA LYS A 433 -16.74 -3.19 25.91
C LYS A 433 -16.55 -4.26 24.84
N ALA A 434 -16.09 -3.86 23.65
CA ALA A 434 -15.73 -4.77 22.57
C ALA A 434 -14.43 -4.31 21.91
N ALA A 435 -13.63 -5.27 21.46
CA ALA A 435 -12.55 -4.98 20.53
C ALA A 435 -13.14 -4.77 19.12
N ASP A 436 -12.73 -3.71 18.44
CA ASP A 436 -13.07 -3.47 17.04
C ASP A 436 -12.31 -4.43 16.13
N VAL A 437 -11.06 -4.69 16.47
CA VAL A 437 -10.19 -5.58 15.72
C VAL A 437 -9.25 -6.34 16.64
N MET A 438 -8.86 -7.53 16.20
CA MET A 438 -7.83 -8.34 16.83
C MET A 438 -6.77 -8.69 15.79
N PHE A 439 -5.52 -8.64 16.23
CA PHE A 439 -4.36 -9.00 15.44
C PHE A 439 -3.66 -10.21 16.06
N VAL A 440 -3.13 -11.05 15.19
CA VAL A 440 -2.28 -12.20 15.53
C VAL A 440 -1.09 -12.21 14.58
N HIS A 441 -0.10 -13.06 14.84
CA HIS A 441 1.10 -13.12 14.00
C HIS A 441 1.25 -14.50 13.35
N ASP A 442 1.67 -14.49 12.09
CA ASP A 442 1.99 -15.70 11.35
C ASP A 442 3.14 -16.45 12.03
N ARG A 443 2.94 -17.74 12.32
CA ARG A 443 3.91 -18.55 13.07
C ARG A 443 5.24 -18.73 12.33
N GLU A 444 5.21 -18.76 11.00
CA GLU A 444 6.42 -18.97 10.19
C GLU A 444 7.20 -17.66 10.05
N ASN A 445 6.53 -16.58 9.64
CA ASN A 445 7.18 -15.34 9.23
C ASN A 445 7.09 -14.22 10.25
N GLY A 446 6.20 -14.31 11.24
CA GLY A 446 5.97 -13.27 12.25
C GLY A 446 5.12 -12.09 11.77
N TRP A 447 4.51 -12.17 10.59
CA TRP A 447 3.69 -11.08 10.05
C TRP A 447 2.37 -10.92 10.78
N LYS A 448 1.99 -9.67 11.02
CA LYS A 448 0.71 -9.29 11.61
C LYS A 448 -0.43 -9.60 10.64
N LEU A 449 -1.47 -10.22 11.18
CA LEU A 449 -2.66 -10.68 10.47
C LEU A 449 -3.92 -10.23 11.21
N PHE A 450 -5.02 -10.05 10.48
CA PHE A 450 -6.34 -9.95 11.10
C PHE A 450 -6.77 -11.31 11.66
N ALA A 451 -7.03 -11.37 12.96
CA ALA A 451 -7.35 -12.62 13.65
C ALA A 451 -8.56 -13.36 13.02
N GLU A 452 -9.59 -12.64 12.60
CA GLU A 452 -10.79 -13.24 12.03
C GLU A 452 -10.56 -13.89 10.65
N ASN A 453 -9.48 -13.52 9.96
CA ASN A 453 -9.15 -13.98 8.61
C ASN A 453 -7.94 -14.94 8.58
N SER A 454 -7.47 -15.40 9.74
CA SER A 454 -6.32 -16.31 9.89
C SER A 454 -6.74 -17.76 10.12
N TYR A 455 -5.77 -18.68 9.92
CA TYR A 455 -5.91 -20.10 10.26
C TYR A 455 -5.17 -20.40 11.56
N TYR A 456 -5.67 -21.36 12.34
CA TYR A 456 -5.14 -21.63 13.68
C TYR A 456 -4.85 -23.09 13.91
N VAL A 457 -3.78 -23.36 14.66
CA VAL A 457 -3.46 -24.67 15.22
C VAL A 457 -3.34 -24.55 16.73
N SER A 458 -4.02 -25.45 17.44
CA SER A 458 -3.95 -25.55 18.90
C SER A 458 -3.27 -26.86 19.32
N ASN A 459 -2.25 -26.74 20.17
CA ASN A 459 -1.49 -27.85 20.74
C ASN A 459 -1.83 -28.09 22.22
N GLY A 460 -3.01 -27.61 22.66
CA GLY A 460 -3.46 -27.68 24.05
C GLY A 460 -3.27 -26.33 24.74
N ASP A 461 -2.02 -26.02 25.13
CA ASP A 461 -1.69 -24.79 25.85
C ASP A 461 -1.19 -23.66 24.92
N GLU A 462 -0.64 -24.00 23.76
CA GLU A 462 -0.20 -23.05 22.73
C GLU A 462 -1.21 -22.99 21.58
N VAL A 463 -1.44 -21.78 21.07
CA VAL A 463 -2.19 -21.51 19.84
C VAL A 463 -1.29 -20.71 18.90
N SER A 464 -1.12 -21.22 17.67
CA SER A 464 -0.37 -20.55 16.60
C SER A 464 -1.32 -20.11 15.49
N ALA A 465 -1.08 -18.94 14.90
CA ALA A 465 -1.82 -18.42 13.76
C ALA A 465 -0.99 -18.52 12.47
N PHE A 466 -1.67 -18.60 11.33
CA PHE A 466 -1.07 -18.76 10.01
C PHE A 466 -1.82 -17.92 8.99
N LEU A 467 -1.08 -17.32 8.06
CA LEU A 467 -1.62 -16.65 6.88
C LEU A 467 -2.25 -17.66 5.92
N LEU A 468 -1.58 -18.81 5.72
CA LEU A 468 -1.98 -19.83 4.76
C LEU A 468 -2.56 -21.06 5.46
N GLN A 469 -3.62 -21.61 4.87
CA GLN A 469 -4.24 -22.83 5.37
C GLN A 469 -3.31 -24.04 5.25
N SER A 470 -2.52 -24.11 4.17
CA SER A 470 -1.53 -25.16 3.94
C SER A 470 -0.50 -25.25 5.07
N ASP A 471 -0.08 -24.10 5.58
CA ASP A 471 0.98 -24.00 6.58
C ASP A 471 0.42 -24.43 7.94
N ALA A 472 -0.79 -24.00 8.28
CA ALA A 472 -1.51 -24.51 9.45
C ALA A 472 -1.71 -26.04 9.40
N GLN A 473 -2.06 -26.60 8.25
CA GLN A 473 -2.23 -28.06 8.09
C GLN A 473 -0.91 -28.82 8.24
N THR A 474 0.16 -28.28 7.67
CA THR A 474 1.52 -28.83 7.78
C THR A 474 1.97 -28.82 9.24
N TYR A 475 1.90 -27.65 9.88
CA TYR A 475 2.28 -27.50 11.29
C TYR A 475 1.45 -28.38 12.22
N ALA A 476 0.13 -28.51 12.01
CA ALA A 476 -0.72 -29.41 12.80
C ALA A 476 -0.27 -30.87 12.68
N THR A 477 0.13 -31.30 11.48
CA THR A 477 0.64 -32.66 11.24
C THR A 477 1.97 -32.89 11.95
N GLU A 478 2.87 -31.92 11.91
CA GLU A 478 4.21 -32.02 12.51
C GLU A 478 4.21 -31.91 14.04
N SER A 479 3.40 -31.02 14.59
CA SER A 479 3.30 -30.77 16.04
C SER A 479 2.34 -31.71 16.77
N GLY A 480 1.50 -32.46 16.04
CA GLY A 480 0.40 -33.24 16.62
C GLY A 480 -0.80 -32.38 17.06
N GLY A 481 -0.87 -31.15 16.55
CA GLY A 481 -1.91 -30.17 16.83
C GLY A 481 -3.24 -30.42 16.14
N GLN A 482 -4.22 -29.58 16.48
CA GLN A 482 -5.53 -29.57 15.83
C GLN A 482 -5.78 -28.22 15.16
N VAL A 483 -6.10 -28.26 13.86
CA VAL A 483 -6.59 -27.09 13.14
C VAL A 483 -7.95 -26.69 13.74
N THR A 484 -8.10 -25.41 14.05
CA THR A 484 -9.30 -24.88 14.71
C THR A 484 -9.73 -23.56 14.07
N ALA A 485 -11.02 -23.25 14.18
CA ALA A 485 -11.54 -21.96 13.76
C ALA A 485 -11.40 -20.93 14.88
N PHE A 486 -11.19 -19.66 14.53
CA PHE A 486 -11.07 -18.57 15.51
C PHE A 486 -12.23 -18.52 16.50
N ARG A 487 -13.47 -18.66 16.02
CA ARG A 487 -14.67 -18.72 16.87
C ARG A 487 -14.63 -19.88 17.88
N GLY A 488 -14.09 -21.03 17.47
CA GLY A 488 -13.92 -22.18 18.36
C GLY A 488 -12.94 -21.86 19.49
N LEU A 489 -11.86 -21.12 19.21
CA LEU A 489 -10.92 -20.64 20.21
C LEU A 489 -11.59 -19.66 21.18
N GLN A 490 -12.33 -18.67 20.68
CA GLN A 490 -13.06 -17.72 21.52
C GLN A 490 -14.00 -18.46 22.51
N GLU A 491 -14.75 -19.46 22.05
CA GLU A 491 -15.66 -20.25 22.89
C GLU A 491 -14.92 -21.08 23.96
N ILE A 492 -13.71 -21.58 23.66
CA ILE A 492 -12.88 -22.34 24.60
C ILE A 492 -12.37 -21.42 25.73
N TYR A 493 -11.85 -20.26 25.37
CA TYR A 493 -11.19 -19.35 26.32
C TYR A 493 -12.17 -18.46 27.10
N ALA A 494 -13.36 -18.19 26.56
CA ALA A 494 -14.45 -17.55 27.31
C ALA A 494 -14.97 -18.41 28.49
N ARG A 495 -14.74 -19.74 28.46
CA ARG A 495 -15.19 -20.67 29.51
C ARG A 495 -14.12 -21.01 30.53
N ARG A 496 -12.86 -20.65 30.28
CA ARG A 496 -11.81 -20.79 31.30
C ARG A 496 -12.11 -19.72 32.35
N PRO A 497 -12.40 -20.10 33.62
CA PRO A 497 -12.55 -19.08 34.64
C PRO A 497 -11.30 -18.21 34.59
N SER A 498 -11.47 -16.88 34.70
CA SER A 498 -10.35 -16.03 35.07
C SER A 498 -9.73 -16.74 36.26
N ALA A 499 -8.51 -17.25 36.09
CA ALA A 499 -7.72 -17.53 37.26
C ALA A 499 -7.54 -16.13 37.82
N LEU A 500 -8.47 -15.72 38.69
CA LEU A 500 -8.22 -14.78 39.74
C LEU A 500 -6.81 -15.10 40.16
N VAL A 501 -5.88 -14.20 39.83
CA VAL A 501 -4.60 -14.08 40.49
C VAL A 501 -4.97 -13.87 41.95
N GLY A 502 -5.18 -15.00 42.61
CA GLY A 502 -5.83 -15.12 43.89
C GLY A 502 -4.75 -15.29 44.92
N ALA A 503 -4.40 -14.16 45.53
CA ALA A 503 -3.80 -14.02 46.85
C ALA A 503 -2.42 -14.67 47.09
N LEU A 504 -1.42 -13.81 47.28
CA LEU A 504 -0.94 -13.47 48.62
C LEU A 504 -0.30 -12.08 48.66
#